data_AF-A0A6M0CJH7-F1
#
_entry.id   AF-A0A6M0CJH7-F1
#
_cell.length_a   1.000
_cell.length_b   1.000
_cell.length_c   1.000
_cell.angle_alpha   90.00
_cell.angle_beta   90.00
_cell.angle_gamma   90.00
#
_symmetry.space_group_name_H-M   'P 1'
#
loop_
_entity.id
_entity.type
_entity.pdbx_description
1 polymer ?
#
loop_
_entity_poly.entity_id
_entity_poly.type
_entity_poly.pdbx_seq_one_letter_code
_entity_poly.pdbx_strand_id
1 'polypeptide(L)'
;MNIDEIKSIWKKDMEILEKRVKLNEEKIKTLEFNKAKTGFDELLKISIAGKNMAIMYAIISLIMIFLVTDSLPYMLMLLVASGAMVFSYFQHRVLKKVDYGKLSLIDLQKEIIKFRMHTARTGIYDLSIVVIWLVATGLAFVKFLIGFDVFHLQENTTQPFIIFGIVLLVLIIFTKMIYGYYDKRLKKYEDDLGLIKNFEGA
;
A
#
# COMPACT_ATOMS: atom_id res chain seq x y z
N MET A 1 15.35 64.30 -6.19
CA MET A 1 15.66 62.88 -6.42
C MET A 1 16.04 62.73 -7.87
N ASN A 2 17.26 62.30 -8.16
CA ASN A 2 17.76 62.24 -9.54
C ASN A 2 17.20 60.99 -10.24
N ILE A 3 16.90 61.05 -11.55
CA ILE A 3 16.29 59.93 -12.28
C ILE A 3 17.16 58.67 -12.21
N ASP A 4 18.48 58.86 -12.19
CA ASP A 4 19.46 57.78 -12.05
C ASP A 4 19.41 57.10 -10.67
N GLU A 5 19.10 57.87 -9.62
CA GLU A 5 18.91 57.38 -8.27
C GLU A 5 17.69 56.45 -8.19
N ILE A 6 16.57 56.86 -8.80
CA ILE A 6 15.33 56.05 -8.88
C ILE A 6 15.60 54.76 -9.63
N LYS A 7 16.31 54.83 -10.77
CA LYS A 7 16.63 53.66 -11.59
C LYS A 7 17.54 52.67 -10.86
N SER A 8 18.47 53.17 -10.05
CA SER A 8 19.36 52.33 -9.22
C SER A 8 18.60 51.62 -8.10
N ILE A 9 17.68 52.32 -7.43
CA ILE A 9 16.83 51.74 -6.37
C ILE A 9 15.92 50.67 -6.97
N TRP A 10 15.29 50.95 -8.12
CA TRP A 10 14.41 50.02 -8.80
C TRP A 10 15.13 48.74 -9.24
N LYS A 11 16.35 48.87 -9.76
CA LYS A 11 17.17 47.72 -10.16
C LYS A 11 17.56 46.86 -8.96
N LYS A 12 17.93 47.49 -7.84
CA LYS A 12 18.25 46.81 -6.59
C LYS A 12 17.04 46.08 -6.01
N ASP A 13 15.86 46.71 -6.05
CA ASP A 13 14.61 46.08 -5.62
C ASP A 13 14.24 44.90 -6.51
N MET A 14 14.42 45.00 -7.84
CA MET A 14 14.24 43.86 -8.75
C MET A 14 15.19 42.71 -8.43
N GLU A 15 16.49 42.97 -8.22
CA GLU A 15 17.47 41.93 -7.88
C GLU A 15 17.13 41.24 -6.55
N ILE A 16 16.67 42.01 -5.54
CA ILE A 16 16.21 41.46 -4.27
C ILE A 16 14.95 40.60 -4.46
N LEU A 17 14.00 41.06 -5.30
CA LEU A 17 12.79 40.33 -5.61
C LEU A 17 13.13 39.00 -6.30
N GLU A 18 13.98 39.04 -7.32
CA GLU A 18 14.40 37.87 -8.08
C GLU A 18 15.14 36.85 -7.20
N LYS A 19 16.00 37.32 -6.29
CA LYS A 19 16.67 36.48 -5.31
C LYS A 19 15.69 35.83 -4.33
N ARG A 20 14.65 36.54 -3.88
CA ARG A 20 13.60 35.99 -3.02
C ARG A 20 12.75 34.97 -3.76
N VAL A 21 12.42 35.23 -5.03
CA VAL A 21 11.66 34.29 -5.88
C VAL A 21 12.44 32.99 -6.07
N LYS A 22 13.72 33.06 -6.48
CA LYS A 22 14.59 31.88 -6.62
C LYS A 22 14.71 31.08 -5.33
N LEU A 23 14.90 31.76 -4.20
CA LEU A 23 15.02 31.10 -2.90
C LEU A 23 13.71 30.46 -2.45
N ASN A 24 12.56 31.07 -2.76
CA ASN A 24 11.25 30.48 -2.50
C ASN A 24 10.98 29.28 -3.40
N GLU A 25 11.36 29.34 -4.68
CA GLU A 25 11.26 28.20 -5.61
C GLU A 25 12.09 27.01 -5.13
N GLU A 26 13.35 27.22 -4.72
CA GLU A 26 14.19 26.16 -4.15
C GLU A 26 13.59 25.56 -2.88
N LYS A 27 13.01 26.39 -2.00
CA LYS A 27 12.29 25.93 -0.80
C LYS A 27 11.05 25.12 -1.15
N ILE A 28 10.26 25.55 -2.13
CA ILE A 28 9.07 24.81 -2.57
C ILE A 28 9.48 23.47 -3.18
N LYS A 29 10.52 23.43 -4.02
CA LYS A 29 11.07 22.20 -4.61
C LYS A 29 11.52 21.21 -3.53
N THR A 30 12.28 21.69 -2.54
CA THR A 30 12.74 20.83 -1.43
C THR A 30 11.61 20.35 -0.54
N LEU A 31 10.59 21.18 -0.28
CA LEU A 31 9.41 20.78 0.48
C LEU A 31 8.59 19.70 -0.23
N GLU A 32 8.27 19.89 -1.51
CA GLU A 32 7.50 18.90 -2.28
C GLU A 32 8.29 17.60 -2.49
N PHE A 33 9.60 17.68 -2.72
CA PHE A 33 10.46 16.49 -2.77
C PHE A 33 10.47 15.72 -1.44
N ASN A 34 10.65 16.42 -0.31
CA ASN A 34 10.66 15.80 1.01
C ASN A 34 9.31 15.18 1.38
N LYS A 35 8.21 15.82 0.99
CA LYS A 35 6.84 15.34 1.20
C LYS A 35 6.55 14.10 0.35
N ALA A 36 6.92 14.10 -0.93
CA ALA A 36 6.81 12.93 -1.80
C ALA A 36 7.66 11.76 -1.29
N LYS A 37 8.90 12.03 -0.86
CA LYS A 37 9.79 11.05 -0.24
C LYS A 37 9.18 10.44 1.02
N THR A 38 8.69 11.28 1.94
CA THR A 38 8.10 10.82 3.21
C THR A 38 6.82 10.03 2.96
N GLY A 39 5.94 10.50 2.08
CA GLY A 39 4.70 9.82 1.72
C GLY A 39 4.94 8.48 1.03
N PHE A 40 5.94 8.41 0.15
CA PHE A 40 6.35 7.15 -0.47
C PHE A 40 6.97 6.17 0.53
N ASP A 41 7.84 6.64 1.43
CA ASP A 41 8.44 5.80 2.48
C ASP A 41 7.38 5.25 3.44
N GLU A 42 6.37 6.04 3.81
CA GLU A 42 5.23 5.58 4.61
C GLU A 42 4.49 4.42 3.91
N LEU A 43 4.14 4.59 2.63
CA LEU A 43 3.46 3.55 1.85
C LEU A 43 4.33 2.30 1.67
N LEU A 44 5.63 2.47 1.43
CA LEU A 44 6.58 1.38 1.28
C LEU A 44 6.71 0.59 2.59
N LYS A 45 6.79 1.27 3.74
CA LYS A 45 6.83 0.64 5.07
C LYS A 45 5.56 -0.15 5.35
N ILE A 46 4.38 0.40 5.04
CA ILE A 46 3.11 -0.32 5.19
C ILE A 46 3.09 -1.57 4.31
N SER A 47 3.54 -1.47 3.06
CA SER A 47 3.58 -2.60 2.14
C SER A 47 4.58 -3.69 2.58
N ILE A 48 5.76 -3.30 3.10
CA ILE A 48 6.73 -4.23 3.70
C ILE A 48 6.15 -4.88 4.97
N ALA A 49 5.43 -4.13 5.79
CA ALA A 49 4.75 -4.67 6.97
C ALA A 49 3.68 -5.69 6.56
N GLY A 50 2.85 -5.38 5.55
CA GLY A 50 1.86 -6.30 4.97
C GLY A 50 2.50 -7.60 4.46
N LYS A 51 3.62 -7.49 3.74
CA LYS A 51 4.42 -8.66 3.33
C LYS A 51 4.81 -9.51 4.54
N ASN A 52 5.40 -8.93 5.58
CA ASN A 52 5.82 -9.69 6.76
C ASN A 52 4.62 -10.31 7.52
N MET A 53 3.48 -9.62 7.54
CA MET A 53 2.24 -10.14 8.11
C MET A 53 1.73 -11.39 7.37
N ALA A 54 1.95 -11.50 6.05
CA ALA A 54 1.58 -12.71 5.31
C ALA A 54 2.27 -13.98 5.87
N ILE A 55 3.53 -13.90 6.30
CA ILE A 55 4.20 -15.03 6.98
C ILE A 55 3.52 -15.34 8.31
N MET A 56 3.19 -14.32 9.11
CA MET A 56 2.51 -14.52 10.38
C MET A 56 1.16 -15.22 10.17
N TYR A 57 0.40 -14.80 9.16
CA TYR A 57 -0.87 -15.43 8.78
C TYR A 57 -0.69 -16.87 8.28
N ALA A 58 0.38 -17.17 7.55
CA ALA A 58 0.73 -18.53 7.16
C ALA A 58 1.00 -19.44 8.37
N ILE A 59 1.72 -18.92 9.38
CA ILE A 59 2.01 -19.64 10.63
C ILE A 59 0.71 -19.88 11.42
N ILE A 60 -0.16 -18.88 11.53
CA ILE A 60 -1.46 -19.03 12.20
C ILE A 60 -2.30 -20.12 11.53
N SER A 61 -2.33 -20.17 10.19
CA SER A 61 -3.02 -21.24 9.47
C SER A 61 -2.44 -22.62 9.78
N LEU A 62 -1.12 -22.75 9.88
CA LEU A 62 -0.48 -24.01 10.26
C LEU A 62 -0.81 -24.42 11.69
N ILE A 63 -0.87 -23.48 12.63
CA ILE A 63 -1.28 -23.74 14.01
C ILE A 63 -2.74 -24.22 14.05
N MET A 64 -3.63 -23.57 13.29
CA MET A 64 -5.04 -23.96 13.21
C MET A 64 -5.27 -25.38 12.68
N ILE A 65 -4.37 -25.91 11.84
CA ILE A 65 -4.46 -27.30 11.36
C ILE A 65 -4.46 -28.27 12.55
N PHE A 66 -3.64 -28.01 13.57
CA PHE A 66 -3.58 -28.85 14.78
C PHE A 66 -4.85 -28.76 15.65
N LEU A 67 -5.66 -27.71 15.47
CA LEU A 67 -6.91 -27.51 16.21
C LEU A 67 -8.11 -28.17 15.53
N VAL A 68 -8.00 -28.50 14.24
CA VAL A 68 -9.10 -29.04 13.41
C VAL A 68 -8.68 -30.34 12.73
N THR A 69 -7.90 -31.17 13.44
CA THR A 69 -7.38 -32.45 12.92
C THR A 69 -8.47 -33.48 12.66
N ASP A 70 -9.65 -33.28 13.23
CA ASP A 70 -10.83 -34.12 13.12
C ASP A 70 -11.52 -34.01 11.75
N SER A 71 -11.18 -33.01 10.92
CA SER A 71 -11.79 -32.86 9.59
C SER A 71 -10.80 -32.48 8.50
N LEU A 72 -10.62 -33.44 7.60
CA LEU A 72 -9.71 -33.37 6.47
C LEU A 72 -9.99 -32.20 5.49
N PRO A 73 -11.24 -31.84 5.16
CA PRO A 73 -11.54 -30.66 4.35
C PRO A 73 -10.97 -29.35 4.91
N TYR A 74 -11.09 -29.11 6.22
CA TYR A 74 -10.56 -27.88 6.84
C TYR A 74 -9.03 -27.85 6.84
N MET A 75 -8.39 -28.99 7.11
CA MET A 75 -6.92 -29.08 7.06
C MET A 75 -6.40 -28.76 5.65
N LEU A 76 -7.03 -29.30 4.61
CA LEU A 76 -6.66 -29.01 3.22
C LEU A 76 -6.86 -27.53 2.86
N MET A 77 -7.99 -26.93 3.27
CA MET A 77 -8.22 -25.50 3.05
C MET A 77 -7.17 -24.62 3.74
N LEU A 78 -6.80 -24.95 4.99
CA LEU A 78 -5.78 -24.22 5.74
C LEU A 78 -4.38 -24.39 5.14
N LEU A 79 -4.04 -25.57 4.61
CA LEU A 79 -2.79 -25.80 3.86
C LEU A 79 -2.73 -24.94 2.59
N VAL A 80 -3.81 -24.91 1.81
CA VAL A 80 -3.90 -24.06 0.60
C VAL A 80 -3.80 -22.58 0.98
N ALA A 81 -4.48 -22.14 2.03
CA ALA A 81 -4.43 -20.77 2.52
C ALA A 81 -3.02 -20.37 3.03
N SER A 82 -2.36 -21.26 3.77
CA SER A 82 -0.99 -21.05 4.23
C SER A 82 -0.01 -20.95 3.05
N GLY A 83 -0.12 -21.87 2.08
CA GLY A 83 0.70 -21.84 0.86
C GLY A 83 0.48 -20.57 0.03
N ALA A 84 -0.76 -20.11 -0.10
CA ALA A 84 -1.08 -18.86 -0.79
C ALA A 84 -0.48 -17.63 -0.09
N MET A 85 -0.48 -17.59 1.25
CA MET A 85 0.15 -16.52 2.04
C MET A 85 1.68 -16.51 1.88
N VAL A 86 2.32 -17.69 1.88
CA VAL A 86 3.76 -17.82 1.59
C VAL A 86 4.06 -17.36 0.16
N PHE A 87 3.21 -17.71 -0.81
CA PHE A 87 3.35 -17.24 -2.19
C PHE A 87 3.26 -15.69 -2.27
N SER A 88 2.29 -15.07 -1.60
CA SER A 88 2.18 -13.60 -1.53
C SER A 88 3.44 -12.96 -0.94
N TYR A 89 4.05 -13.56 0.09
CA TYR A 89 5.33 -13.08 0.64
C TYR A 89 6.46 -13.09 -0.41
N PHE A 90 6.59 -14.17 -1.18
CA PHE A 90 7.61 -14.27 -2.22
C PHE A 90 7.35 -13.31 -3.38
N GLN A 91 6.09 -13.09 -3.76
CA GLN A 91 5.71 -12.14 -4.80
C GLN A 91 6.15 -10.71 -4.45
N HIS A 92 6.11 -10.35 -3.16
CA HIS A 92 6.49 -9.04 -2.64
C HIS A 92 7.98 -8.93 -2.25
N ARG A 93 8.83 -9.92 -2.55
CA ARG A 93 10.29 -9.82 -2.32
C ARG A 93 10.96 -8.66 -3.04
N VAL A 94 10.36 -8.20 -4.15
CA VAL A 94 10.85 -7.07 -4.95
C VAL A 94 10.78 -5.76 -4.16
N LEU A 95 9.90 -5.68 -3.15
CA LEU A 95 9.81 -4.56 -2.22
C LEU A 95 10.97 -4.59 -1.22
N LYS A 96 12.00 -3.81 -1.51
CA LYS A 96 13.15 -3.56 -0.63
C LYS A 96 13.09 -2.13 -0.11
N LYS A 97 13.65 -1.90 1.08
CA LYS A 97 13.89 -0.54 1.58
C LYS A 97 14.73 0.21 0.56
N VAL A 98 14.25 1.39 0.19
CA VAL A 98 14.92 2.28 -0.76
C VAL A 98 15.95 3.11 0.01
N ASP A 99 17.19 3.21 -0.48
CA ASP A 99 18.24 4.02 0.13
C ASP A 99 18.13 5.48 -0.29
N TYR A 100 17.40 6.26 0.49
CA TYR A 100 17.09 7.66 0.19
C TYR A 100 18.26 8.65 0.36
N GLY A 101 19.48 8.18 0.68
CA GLY A 101 20.66 9.03 0.83
C GLY A 101 21.31 9.46 -0.49
N LYS A 102 20.99 8.80 -1.61
CA LYS A 102 21.60 9.04 -2.94
C LYS A 102 20.58 9.27 -4.07
N LEU A 103 19.31 9.45 -3.73
CA LEU A 103 18.21 9.42 -4.69
C LEU A 103 18.03 10.77 -5.37
N SER A 104 18.22 10.80 -6.70
CA SER A 104 17.84 11.94 -7.53
C SER A 104 16.30 12.04 -7.65
N LEU A 105 15.79 13.22 -8.00
CA LEU A 105 14.35 13.45 -8.24
C LEU A 105 13.78 12.48 -9.28
N ILE A 106 14.56 12.18 -10.32
CA ILE A 106 14.21 11.25 -11.40
C ILE A 106 14.16 9.80 -10.89
N ASP A 107 15.08 9.41 -10.01
CA ASP A 107 15.11 8.05 -9.47
C ASP A 107 13.95 7.81 -8.49
N LEU A 108 13.54 8.84 -7.73
CA LEU A 108 12.37 8.77 -6.86
C LEU A 108 11.09 8.59 -7.69
N GLN A 109 10.94 9.35 -8.79
CA GLN A 109 9.82 9.19 -9.73
C GLN A 109 9.78 7.78 -10.33
N LYS A 110 10.92 7.25 -10.80
CA LYS A 110 11.00 5.89 -11.36
C LYS A 110 10.57 4.83 -10.36
N GLU A 111 10.98 4.96 -9.10
CA GLU A 111 10.65 3.97 -8.08
C GLU A 111 9.18 4.06 -7.64
N ILE A 112 8.60 5.28 -7.58
CA ILE A 112 7.16 5.48 -7.37
C ILE A 112 6.35 4.82 -8.50
N ILE A 113 6.74 5.04 -9.76
CA ILE A 113 6.07 4.47 -10.94
C ILE A 113 6.15 2.94 -10.91
N LYS A 114 7.33 2.39 -10.64
CA LYS A 114 7.55 0.95 -10.53
C LYS A 114 6.73 0.33 -9.39
N PHE A 115 6.68 0.99 -8.24
CA PHE A 115 5.85 0.57 -7.12
C PHE A 115 4.36 0.61 -7.46
N ARG A 116 3.89 1.66 -8.16
CA ARG A 116 2.49 1.75 -8.60
C ARG A 116 2.14 0.66 -9.61
N MET A 117 2.99 0.42 -10.61
CA MET A 117 2.78 -0.67 -11.58
C MET A 117 2.75 -2.04 -10.90
N HIS A 118 3.66 -2.28 -9.93
CA HIS A 118 3.65 -3.51 -9.15
C HIS A 118 2.35 -3.65 -8.35
N THR A 119 1.99 -2.63 -7.56
CA THR A 119 0.78 -2.61 -6.72
C THR A 119 -0.51 -2.77 -7.54
N ALA A 120 -0.59 -2.13 -8.72
CA ALA A 120 -1.74 -2.26 -9.61
C ALA A 120 -1.86 -3.69 -10.18
N ARG A 121 -0.73 -4.32 -10.50
CA ARG A 121 -0.70 -5.68 -11.05
C ARG A 121 -0.93 -6.74 -9.98
N THR A 122 -0.43 -6.55 -8.76
CA THR A 122 -0.53 -7.53 -7.66
C THR A 122 -1.75 -7.31 -6.77
N GLY A 123 -2.38 -6.14 -6.77
CA GLY A 123 -3.48 -5.81 -5.86
C GLY A 123 -4.70 -6.74 -5.97
N ILE A 124 -5.04 -7.22 -7.17
CA ILE A 124 -6.13 -8.19 -7.35
C ILE A 124 -5.74 -9.56 -6.76
N TYR A 125 -4.48 -9.96 -6.95
CA TYR A 125 -3.97 -11.23 -6.41
C TYR A 125 -3.88 -11.19 -4.89
N ASP A 126 -3.35 -10.11 -4.30
CA ASP A 126 -3.27 -9.95 -2.84
C ASP A 126 -4.65 -9.94 -2.20
N LEU A 127 -5.60 -9.20 -2.78
CA LEU A 127 -6.99 -9.22 -2.32
C LEU A 127 -7.55 -10.65 -2.35
N SER A 128 -7.35 -11.37 -3.45
CA SER A 128 -7.87 -12.73 -3.60
C SER A 128 -7.26 -13.69 -2.57
N ILE A 129 -5.95 -13.59 -2.33
CA ILE A 129 -5.23 -14.42 -1.36
C ILE A 129 -5.71 -14.13 0.06
N VAL A 130 -5.86 -12.85 0.43
CA VAL A 130 -6.35 -12.46 1.76
C VAL A 130 -7.79 -12.92 1.98
N VAL A 131 -8.65 -12.82 0.97
CA VAL A 131 -10.04 -13.31 1.04
C VAL A 131 -10.07 -14.83 1.20
N ILE A 132 -9.31 -15.59 0.40
CA ILE A 132 -9.24 -17.05 0.53
C ILE A 132 -8.76 -17.45 1.92
N TRP A 133 -7.74 -16.76 2.43
CA TRP A 133 -7.21 -17.02 3.76
C TRP A 133 -8.22 -16.73 4.87
N LEU A 134 -8.90 -15.59 4.82
CA LEU A 134 -9.96 -15.23 5.76
C LEU A 134 -11.08 -16.25 5.75
N VAL A 135 -11.44 -16.75 4.56
CA VAL A 135 -12.48 -17.76 4.44
C VAL A 135 -12.03 -19.07 5.07
N ALA A 136 -10.85 -19.57 4.71
CA ALA A 136 -10.33 -20.82 5.22
C ALA A 136 -10.13 -20.78 6.74
N THR A 137 -9.49 -19.73 7.24
CA THR A 137 -9.22 -19.58 8.68
C THR A 137 -10.48 -19.24 9.47
N GLY A 138 -11.38 -18.41 8.95
CA GLY A 138 -12.64 -18.08 9.60
C GLY A 138 -13.54 -19.29 9.77
N LEU A 139 -13.71 -20.11 8.73
CA LEU A 139 -14.51 -21.33 8.81
C LEU A 139 -13.88 -22.37 9.76
N ALA A 140 -12.54 -22.52 9.74
CA ALA A 140 -11.84 -23.39 10.68
C ALA A 140 -11.98 -22.93 12.14
N PHE A 141 -11.91 -21.62 12.38
CA PHE A 141 -12.06 -21.03 13.71
C PHE A 141 -13.48 -21.19 14.26
N VAL A 142 -14.50 -20.99 13.42
CA VAL A 142 -15.91 -21.21 13.79
C VAL A 142 -16.15 -22.67 14.16
N LYS A 143 -15.58 -23.61 13.39
CA LYS A 143 -15.62 -25.03 13.73
C LYS A 143 -14.96 -25.30 15.09
N PHE A 144 -13.78 -24.74 15.34
CA PHE A 144 -13.07 -24.94 16.60
C PHE A 144 -13.84 -24.39 17.82
N LEU A 145 -14.43 -23.20 17.72
CA LEU A 145 -15.11 -22.56 18.86
C LEU A 145 -16.50 -23.13 19.15
N ILE A 146 -17.28 -23.41 18.11
CA ILE A 146 -18.72 -23.72 18.24
C ILE A 146 -19.00 -25.18 17.88
N GLY A 147 -18.01 -25.92 17.36
CA GLY A 147 -18.20 -27.28 16.83
C GLY A 147 -18.98 -27.31 15.52
N PHE A 148 -19.20 -26.15 14.90
CA PHE A 148 -20.03 -26.02 13.71
C PHE A 148 -19.28 -26.52 12.46
N ASP A 149 -19.67 -27.69 11.96
CA ASP A 149 -19.07 -28.29 10.77
C ASP A 149 -19.87 -27.94 9.50
N VAL A 150 -19.27 -27.09 8.67
CA VAL A 150 -19.83 -26.61 7.41
C VAL A 150 -19.95 -27.73 6.37
N PHE A 151 -19.15 -28.79 6.49
CA PHE A 151 -19.14 -29.93 5.56
C PHE A 151 -20.06 -31.07 5.99
N HIS A 152 -20.63 -31.01 7.19
CA HIS A 152 -21.58 -32.00 7.73
C HIS A 152 -22.92 -31.37 8.11
N LEU A 153 -23.37 -30.39 7.33
CA LEU A 153 -24.64 -29.70 7.52
C LEU A 153 -25.85 -30.66 7.40
N GLN A 154 -26.43 -31.01 8.54
CA GLN A 154 -27.79 -31.53 8.63
C GLN A 154 -28.73 -30.33 8.81
N GLU A 155 -29.54 -30.08 7.79
CA GLU A 155 -30.61 -29.08 7.64
C GLU A 155 -30.83 -28.11 8.82
N ASN A 156 -30.29 -26.87 8.73
CA ASN A 156 -30.91 -25.58 9.13
C ASN A 156 -29.85 -24.51 9.48
N THR A 157 -29.15 -23.97 8.48
CA THR A 157 -27.85 -23.30 8.65
C THR A 157 -27.63 -22.16 7.68
N THR A 158 -28.69 -21.48 7.27
CA THR A 158 -28.62 -20.29 6.41
C THR A 158 -28.09 -19.06 7.15
N GLN A 159 -28.33 -18.91 8.46
CA GLN A 159 -27.92 -17.72 9.21
C GLN A 159 -26.39 -17.51 9.34
N PRO A 160 -25.56 -18.52 9.69
CA PRO A 160 -24.11 -18.34 9.76
C PRO A 160 -23.49 -17.97 8.41
N PHE A 161 -24.01 -18.55 7.32
CA PHE A 161 -23.56 -18.26 5.96
C PHE A 161 -23.87 -16.82 5.53
N ILE A 162 -25.03 -16.28 5.90
CA ILE A 162 -25.39 -14.89 5.61
C ILE A 162 -24.46 -13.93 6.36
N ILE A 163 -24.22 -14.17 7.66
CA ILE A 163 -23.31 -13.33 8.47
C ILE A 163 -21.89 -13.38 7.90
N PHE A 164 -21.40 -14.58 7.58
CA PHE A 164 -20.09 -14.75 6.96
C PHE A 164 -20.00 -14.05 5.60
N GLY A 165 -21.02 -14.19 4.75
CA GLY A 165 -21.11 -13.51 3.47
C GLY A 165 -21.06 -11.98 3.59
N ILE A 166 -21.76 -11.41 4.57
CA ILE A 166 -21.74 -9.96 4.86
C ILE A 166 -20.34 -9.49 5.29
N VAL A 167 -19.69 -10.20 6.20
CA VAL A 167 -18.32 -9.87 6.66
C VAL A 167 -17.33 -9.89 5.48
N LEU A 168 -17.45 -10.90 4.61
CA LEU A 168 -16.61 -11.06 3.43
C LEU A 168 -16.83 -9.91 2.43
N LEU A 169 -18.09 -9.50 2.22
CA LEU A 169 -18.46 -8.37 1.36
C LEU A 169 -17.89 -7.04 1.89
N VAL A 170 -18.00 -6.79 3.20
CA VAL A 170 -17.42 -5.61 3.85
C VAL A 170 -15.91 -5.56 3.66
N LEU A 171 -15.21 -6.69 3.83
CA LEU A 171 -13.76 -6.77 3.65
C LEU A 171 -13.33 -6.50 2.20
N ILE A 172 -14.07 -7.02 1.21
CA ILE A 172 -13.82 -6.72 -0.20
C ILE A 172 -13.96 -5.23 -0.50
N ILE A 173 -15.02 -4.59 0.01
CA ILE A 173 -15.28 -3.16 -0.18
C ILE A 173 -14.16 -2.32 0.48
N PHE A 174 -13.82 -2.62 1.73
CA PHE A 174 -12.75 -1.91 2.45
C PHE A 174 -11.41 -2.02 1.75
N THR A 175 -11.06 -3.21 1.25
CA THR A 175 -9.79 -3.41 0.58
C THR A 175 -9.74 -2.63 -0.74
N LYS A 176 -10.83 -2.65 -1.54
CA LYS A 176 -10.93 -1.79 -2.74
C LYS A 176 -10.77 -0.31 -2.41
N MET A 177 -11.34 0.17 -1.30
CA MET A 177 -11.18 1.57 -0.86
C MET A 177 -9.72 1.90 -0.52
N ILE A 178 -9.01 1.01 0.18
CA ILE A 178 -7.60 1.20 0.55
C ILE A 178 -6.72 1.28 -0.70
N TYR A 179 -6.84 0.33 -1.63
CA TYR A 179 -6.05 0.36 -2.86
C TYR A 179 -6.38 1.58 -3.73
N GLY A 180 -7.66 1.98 -3.80
CA GLY A 180 -8.06 3.21 -4.50
C GLY A 180 -7.52 4.48 -3.84
N TYR A 181 -7.41 4.51 -2.51
CA TYR A 181 -6.78 5.61 -1.78
C TYR A 181 -5.27 5.69 -2.03
N TYR A 182 -4.58 4.55 -2.05
CA TYR A 182 -3.16 4.47 -2.37
C TYR A 182 -2.86 4.93 -3.80
N ASP A 183 -3.67 4.51 -4.78
CA ASP A 183 -3.50 4.92 -6.16
C ASP A 183 -3.65 6.45 -6.31
N LYS A 184 -4.68 7.04 -5.69
CA LYS A 184 -4.87 8.50 -5.67
C LYS A 184 -3.69 9.26 -5.06
N ARG A 185 -3.16 8.78 -3.92
CA ARG A 185 -1.98 9.40 -3.27
C ARG A 185 -0.73 9.29 -4.13
N LEU A 186 -0.46 8.11 -4.70
CA LEU A 186 0.70 7.87 -5.56
C LEU A 186 0.64 8.72 -6.83
N LYS A 187 -0.55 8.85 -7.44
CA LYS A 187 -0.75 9.73 -8.59
C LYS A 187 -0.50 11.19 -8.26
N LYS A 188 -1.00 11.65 -7.11
CA LYS A 188 -0.72 13.01 -6.62
C LYS A 188 0.79 13.27 -6.45
N TYR A 189 1.52 12.34 -5.85
CA TYR A 189 2.97 12.48 -5.70
C TYR A 189 3.72 12.46 -7.04
N GLU A 190 3.25 11.69 -8.03
CA GLU A 190 3.79 11.73 -9.38
C GLU A 190 3.55 13.09 -10.04
N ASP A 191 2.33 13.62 -9.95
CA ASP A 191 1.93 14.92 -10.51
C ASP A 191 2.73 16.07 -9.86
N ASP A 192 2.85 16.07 -8.53
CA ASP A 192 3.62 17.07 -7.75
C ASP A 192 5.11 17.06 -8.16
N LEU A 193 5.70 15.88 -8.36
CA LEU A 193 7.09 15.75 -8.86
C LEU A 193 7.22 16.13 -10.35
N GLY A 194 6.19 15.89 -11.16
CA GLY A 194 6.15 16.26 -12.57
C GLY A 194 6.18 17.77 -12.78
N LEU A 195 5.50 18.52 -11.92
CA LEU A 195 5.55 19.99 -11.90
C LEU A 195 6.99 20.49 -11.67
N ILE A 196 7.72 19.88 -10.74
CA ILE A 196 9.12 20.26 -10.44
C ILE A 196 10.03 20.07 -11.66
N LYS A 197 9.83 18.99 -12.43
CA LYS A 197 10.61 18.73 -13.65
C LYS A 197 10.36 19.78 -14.74
N ASN A 198 9.14 20.28 -14.87
CA ASN A 198 8.84 21.36 -15.81
C ASN A 198 9.50 22.69 -15.41
N PHE A 199 9.72 22.92 -14.11
CA PHE A 199 10.50 24.05 -13.59
C PHE A 199 12.04 23.86 -13.69
N GLU A 200 12.53 22.72 -14.16
CA GLU A 200 13.96 22.48 -14.44
C GLU A 200 14.27 22.54 -15.95
N GLY A 201 13.24 22.50 -16.81
CA GLY A 201 13.37 22.51 -18.28
C GLY A 201 13.01 23.83 -18.97
N ALA A 202 12.73 24.89 -18.20
CA ALA A 202 12.55 26.27 -18.67
C ALA A 202 13.69 27.15 -18.15
#